data_AF-A0A7C7UPF0-F1
#
_entry.id   AF-A0A7C7UPF0-F1
#
_cell.length_a   1.000
_cell.length_b   1.000
_cell.length_c   1.000
_cell.angle_alpha   90.00
_cell.angle_beta   90.00
_cell.angle_gamma   90.00
#
_symmetry.space_group_name_H-M   'P 1'
#
loop_
_entity.id
_entity.type
_entity.pdbx_description
1 polymer ?
#
loop_
_entity_poly.entity_id
_entity_poly.type
_entity_poly.pdbx_seq_one_letter_code
_entity_poly.pdbx_strand_id
1 'polypeptide(L)'
;MGKHVLFLVMVLLMLLTGCRSERAGRSTPAPEEYLTALEAYEQIRPAMLAWHEDAVVVHMGSLSGAEPKWRVDSEGKAPWWVFIIHSPGT
;
A
#
# COMPACT_ATOMS: atom_id res chain seq x y z
N MET A 1 35.87 -34.31 -18.88
CA MET A 1 34.65 -33.92 -18.13
C MET A 1 34.79 -32.61 -17.34
N GLY A 2 35.98 -32.16 -16.91
CA GLY A 2 36.11 -30.96 -16.05
C GLY A 2 35.88 -29.58 -16.72
N LYS A 3 36.17 -29.43 -18.02
CA LYS A 3 36.06 -28.12 -18.72
C LYS A 3 34.62 -27.61 -18.85
N HIS A 4 33.66 -28.49 -19.15
CA HIS A 4 32.25 -28.11 -19.29
C HIS A 4 31.61 -27.77 -17.95
N VAL A 5 32.00 -28.47 -16.89
CA VAL A 5 31.53 -28.20 -15.52
C VAL A 5 32.03 -26.84 -15.05
N LEU A 6 33.30 -26.50 -15.30
CA LEU A 6 33.86 -25.21 -14.91
C LEU A 6 33.18 -24.04 -15.65
N PHE A 7 32.85 -24.25 -16.92
CA PHE A 7 32.12 -23.27 -17.73
C PHE A 7 30.69 -23.05 -17.21
N LEU A 8 30.00 -24.12 -16.85
CA LEU A 8 28.66 -24.07 -16.26
C LEU A 8 28.64 -23.29 -14.93
N VAL A 9 29.63 -23.52 -14.08
CA VAL A 9 29.78 -22.80 -12.80
C VAL A 9 30.04 -21.31 -13.03
N MET A 10 30.89 -20.96 -14.00
CA MET A 10 31.16 -19.56 -14.36
C MET A 10 29.91 -18.83 -14.87
N VAL A 11 29.14 -19.46 -15.77
CA VAL A 11 27.89 -18.88 -16.27
C VAL A 11 26.87 -18.71 -15.15
N LEU A 12 26.75 -19.69 -14.24
CA LEU A 12 25.85 -19.61 -13.10
C LEU A 12 26.23 -18.47 -12.14
N LEU A 13 27.53 -18.29 -11.88
CA LEU A 13 28.03 -17.18 -11.06
C LEU A 13 27.75 -15.82 -11.69
N MET A 14 27.92 -15.70 -13.02
CA MET A 14 27.58 -14.46 -13.74
C MET A 14 26.09 -14.14 -13.67
N LEU A 15 25.23 -15.14 -13.83
CA LEU A 15 23.77 -14.97 -13.68
C LEU A 15 23.39 -14.55 -12.26
N LEU A 16 24.02 -15.13 -11.23
CA LEU A 16 23.77 -14.78 -9.83
C LEU A 16 24.23 -13.36 -9.48
N THR A 17 25.33 -12.87 -10.08
CA THR A 17 25.77 -11.48 -9.89
C THR A 17 24.89 -10.46 -10.62
N GLY A 18 24.21 -10.87 -11.70
CA GLY A 18 23.21 -10.05 -12.42
C GLY A 18 21.87 -9.95 -11.69
N CYS A 19 21.59 -10.84 -10.73
CA CYS A 19 20.41 -10.80 -9.87
C CYS A 19 20.57 -9.87 -8.65
N ARG A 20 21.49 -8.90 -8.69
CA ARG A 20 21.48 -7.80 -7.73
C ARG A 20 20.24 -6.97 -8.02
N SER A 21 19.15 -7.35 -7.36
CA SER A 21 17.90 -6.61 -7.32
C SER A 21 18.26 -5.14 -7.10
N GLU A 22 18.07 -4.35 -8.16
CA GLU A 22 17.85 -2.91 -8.03
C GLU A 22 16.54 -2.77 -7.26
N ARG A 23 16.61 -3.01 -5.95
CA ARG A 23 15.75 -2.32 -5.00
C ARG A 23 16.27 -0.90 -5.00
N ALA A 24 16.07 -0.20 -6.13
CA ALA A 24 15.86 1.21 -6.12
C ALA A 24 14.66 1.37 -5.18
N GLY A 25 14.97 1.54 -3.90
CA GLY A 25 14.06 2.11 -2.95
C GLY A 25 13.67 3.41 -3.60
N ARG A 26 12.53 3.40 -4.29
CA ARG A 26 11.83 4.60 -4.66
C ARG A 26 11.45 5.17 -3.32
N SER A 27 12.36 5.95 -2.74
CA SER A 27 12.07 6.84 -1.64
C SER A 27 11.06 7.81 -2.23
N THR A 28 9.79 7.43 -2.18
CA THR A 28 8.71 8.36 -2.41
C THR A 28 9.01 9.49 -1.42
N PRO A 29 9.31 10.72 -1.88
CA PRO A 29 9.61 11.79 -0.97
C PRO A 29 8.45 11.88 0.02
N ALA A 30 8.79 11.92 1.30
CA ALA A 30 7.84 12.29 2.34
C ALA A 30 7.10 13.54 1.86
N PRO A 31 5.76 13.57 1.91
CA PRO A 31 5.03 14.79 1.58
C PRO A 31 5.62 15.95 2.39
N GLU A 32 5.88 17.08 1.73
CA GLU A 32 6.52 18.26 2.35
C GLU A 32 5.65 18.82 3.49
N GLU A 33 4.34 18.57 3.45
CA GLU A 33 3.37 18.89 4.50
C GLU A 33 2.61 17.64 4.93
N TYR A 34 2.74 17.30 6.20
CA TYR A 34 1.89 16.31 6.85
C TYR A 34 0.68 17.04 7.45
N LEU A 35 -0.51 16.76 6.94
CA LEU A 35 -1.74 17.16 7.60
C LEU A 35 -1.99 16.25 8.80
N THR A 36 -2.42 16.83 9.91
CA THR A 36 -3.02 16.04 10.98
C THR A 36 -4.28 15.35 10.44
N ALA A 37 -4.64 14.21 11.04
CA ALA A 37 -5.88 13.52 10.66
C ALA A 37 -7.12 14.41 10.81
N LEU A 38 -7.09 15.35 11.77
CA LEU A 38 -8.17 16.33 11.99
C LEU A 38 -8.25 17.33 10.83
N GLU A 39 -7.13 17.93 10.42
CA GLU A 39 -7.10 18.86 9.29
C GLU A 39 -7.54 18.18 8.00
N ALA A 40 -7.06 16.95 7.75
CA ALA A 40 -7.50 16.17 6.60
C ALA A 40 -9.01 15.90 6.63
N TYR A 41 -9.56 15.55 7.80
CA TYR A 41 -11.01 15.37 7.98
C TYR A 41 -11.79 16.66 7.71
N GLU A 42 -11.34 17.79 8.28
CA GLU A 42 -12.01 19.08 8.09
C GLU A 42 -12.02 19.51 6.63
N GLN A 43 -10.95 19.25 5.88
CA GLN A 43 -10.88 19.52 4.44
C GLN A 43 -11.86 18.69 3.62
N ILE A 44 -12.00 17.38 3.92
CA ILE A 44 -12.89 16.50 3.14
C ILE A 44 -14.36 16.57 3.59
N ARG A 45 -14.62 17.06 4.82
CA ARG A 45 -15.96 17.05 5.44
C ARG A 45 -17.04 17.71 4.57
N PRO A 46 -16.85 18.89 3.96
CA PRO A 46 -17.89 19.51 3.13
C PRO A 46 -18.24 18.66 1.91
N ALA A 47 -17.24 18.09 1.23
CA ALA A 47 -17.44 17.23 0.08
C ALA A 47 -18.16 15.94 0.47
N MET A 48 -17.74 15.31 1.56
CA MET A 48 -18.42 14.13 2.12
C MET A 48 -19.90 14.44 2.45
N LEU A 49 -20.19 15.57 3.09
CA LEU A 49 -21.57 15.97 3.41
C LEU A 49 -22.39 16.36 2.18
N ALA A 50 -21.77 16.88 1.12
CA ALA A 50 -22.48 17.11 -0.14
C ALA A 50 -22.81 15.81 -0.87
N TRP A 51 -21.94 14.80 -0.73
CA TRP A 51 -21.98 13.55 -1.48
C TRP A 51 -22.70 12.40 -0.76
N HIS A 52 -22.81 12.45 0.57
CA HIS A 52 -23.28 11.30 1.35
C HIS A 52 -24.76 10.91 1.13
N GLU A 53 -25.59 11.78 0.56
CA GLU A 53 -27.04 11.51 0.45
C GLU A 53 -27.35 10.32 -0.46
N ASP A 54 -26.53 10.09 -1.49
CA ASP A 54 -26.68 8.99 -2.45
C ASP A 54 -25.53 7.98 -2.44
N ALA A 55 -24.49 8.24 -1.65
CA ALA A 55 -23.33 7.37 -1.53
C ALA A 55 -23.59 6.19 -0.58
N VAL A 56 -23.38 4.97 -1.09
CA VAL A 56 -23.47 3.73 -0.31
C VAL A 56 -22.14 3.00 -0.31
N VAL A 57 -21.69 2.58 0.87
CA VAL A 57 -20.53 1.69 1.01
C VAL A 57 -20.96 0.30 0.54
N VAL A 58 -20.42 -0.15 -0.60
CA VAL A 58 -20.74 -1.46 -1.18
C VAL A 58 -19.73 -2.54 -0.79
N HIS A 59 -18.54 -2.13 -0.35
CA HIS A 59 -17.54 -3.03 0.18
C HIS A 59 -16.70 -2.33 1.24
N MET A 60 -16.30 -3.11 2.25
CA MET A 60 -15.38 -2.68 3.28
C MET A 60 -14.44 -3.84 3.58
N GLY A 61 -13.14 -3.57 3.60
CA GLY A 61 -12.11 -4.56 3.83
C GLY A 61 -10.92 -4.02 4.61
N SER A 62 -10.15 -4.92 5.21
CA SER A 62 -8.85 -4.63 5.80
C SER A 62 -7.75 -5.03 4.82
N LEU A 63 -6.77 -4.14 4.60
CA LEU A 63 -5.64 -4.44 3.71
C LEU A 63 -4.67 -5.49 4.29
N SER A 64 -4.75 -5.80 5.58
CA SER A 64 -3.80 -6.71 6.24
C SER A 64 -4.19 -8.20 6.20
N GLY A 65 -5.29 -8.58 5.54
CA GLY A 65 -5.72 -9.98 5.38
C GLY A 65 -6.14 -10.70 6.68
N ALA A 66 -5.84 -10.14 7.84
CA ALA A 66 -6.36 -10.54 9.14
C ALA A 66 -7.73 -9.91 9.38
N GLU A 67 -8.54 -10.55 10.24
CA GLU A 67 -9.85 -10.04 10.64
C GLU A 67 -9.78 -8.53 10.92
N PRO A 68 -10.65 -7.72 10.31
CA PRO A 68 -10.58 -6.27 10.46
C PRO A 68 -10.84 -5.88 11.92
N LYS A 69 -9.78 -5.64 12.70
CA LYS A 69 -9.91 -5.17 14.08
C LYS A 69 -10.37 -3.72 14.04
N TRP A 70 -11.63 -3.44 14.34
CA TRP A 70 -12.19 -2.08 14.43
C TRP A 70 -11.47 -1.14 15.39
N ARG A 71 -10.56 -1.66 16.22
CA ARG A 71 -9.86 -0.92 17.25
C ARG A 71 -8.39 -0.81 16.88
N VAL A 72 -7.83 0.35 17.19
CA VAL A 72 -6.39 0.56 17.28
C VAL A 72 -5.81 -0.54 18.18
N ASP A 73 -4.74 -1.19 17.72
CA ASP A 73 -4.09 -2.21 18.53
C ASP A 73 -3.37 -1.60 19.75
N SER A 74 -2.84 -2.46 20.62
CA SER A 74 -2.08 -2.03 21.79
C SER A 74 -0.80 -1.25 21.46
N GLU A 75 -0.35 -1.26 20.21
CA GLU A 75 0.83 -0.52 19.72
C GLU A 75 0.44 0.84 19.10
N GLY A 76 -0.84 1.21 19.13
CA GLY A 76 -1.30 2.47 18.54
C GLY A 76 -1.46 2.39 17.01
N LYS A 77 -1.38 1.20 16.40
CA LYS A 77 -1.57 1.02 14.96
C LYS A 77 -3.04 0.79 14.66
N ALA A 78 -3.59 1.62 13.78
CA ALA A 78 -4.90 1.36 13.18
C ALA A 78 -4.73 0.39 12.00
N PRO A 79 -5.60 -0.62 11.85
CA PRO A 79 -5.64 -1.39 10.62
C PRO A 79 -6.01 -0.46 9.47
N TRP A 80 -5.45 -0.77 8.31
CA TRP A 80 -5.73 -0.02 7.10
C TRP A 80 -7.06 -0.49 6.54
N TRP A 81 -8.04 0.42 6.50
CA TRP A 81 -9.37 0.16 5.97
C TRP A 81 -9.48 0.66 4.53
N VAL A 82 -10.15 -0.13 3.70
CA VAL A 82 -10.56 0.27 2.36
C VAL A 82 -12.07 0.21 2.30
N PHE A 83 -12.67 1.30 1.84
CA PHE A 83 -14.09 1.40 1.55
C PHE A 83 -14.24 1.54 0.04
N ILE A 84 -15.04 0.67 -0.58
CA ILE A 84 -15.53 0.90 -1.94
C ILE A 84 -16.91 1.52 -1.79
N ILE A 85 -17.04 2.72 -2.35
CA ILE A 85 -18.25 3.51 -2.24
C ILE A 85 -18.82 3.65 -3.65
N HIS A 86 -20.12 3.40 -3.78
CA HIS A 86 -20.88 3.66 -4.98
C HIS A 86 -21.76 4.89 -4.74
N SER A 87 -21.69 5.87 -5.63
CA SER A 87 -22.64 6.98 -5.68
C SER A 87 -23.18 7.06 -7.11
N PRO A 88 -24.51 6.98 -7.30
CA PRO A 88 -25.12 7.07 -8.62
C PRO A 88 -24.97 8.44 -9.29
N GLY A 89 -24.63 9.48 -8.52
CA GLY A 89 -24.50 10.86 -8.98
C GLY A 89 -23.08 11.27 -9.39
N THR A 90 -22.57 10.72 -10.49
CA THR A 90 -21.61 11.39 -11.39
C THR A 90 -21.79 10.92 -12.82
#